data_AF-A0A7W1DTM8-F1
#
_entry.id   AF-A0A7W1DTM8-F1
#
_cell.length_a   1.000
_cell.length_b   1.000
_cell.length_c   1.000
_cell.angle_alpha   90.00
_cell.angle_beta   90.00
_cell.angle_gamma   90.00
#
_symmetry.space_group_name_H-M   'P 1'
#
loop_
_entity.id
_entity.type
_entity.pdbx_description
1 polymer ?
#
loop_
_entity_poly.entity_id
_entity_poly.type
_entity_poly.pdbx_seq_one_letter_code
_entity_poly.pdbx_strand_id
1 'polypeptide(L)'
;SGRLTELAEFRIRGWELVVVNVSPSALERLRPIATRLTEISSGRYTVELPLGEAPEAVVTMLAGAGASIISLNPVRDTLEDFFVQQIAAAGAGARADVVGDGDAGR
;
A
#
# COMPACT_ATOMS: atom_id res chain seq x y z
N SER A 1 -20.97 -21.52 -9.75
CA SER A 1 -19.79 -20.95 -10.43
C SER A 1 -19.83 -19.44 -10.26
N GLY A 2 -18.82 -18.82 -9.65
CA GLY A 2 -18.77 -17.36 -9.43
C GLY A 2 -18.00 -16.83 -8.21
N ARG A 3 -17.56 -17.66 -7.25
CA ARG A 3 -17.00 -17.15 -5.97
C ARG A 3 -15.51 -16.80 -5.96
N LEU A 4 -14.73 -17.24 -6.96
CA LEU A 4 -13.29 -16.97 -6.98
C LEU A 4 -12.94 -15.59 -7.56
N THR A 5 -13.84 -15.00 -8.33
CA THR A 5 -13.64 -13.69 -8.97
C THR A 5 -13.94 -12.52 -8.03
N GLU A 6 -14.70 -12.75 -6.94
CA GLU A 6 -14.91 -11.77 -5.85
C GLU A 6 -13.73 -11.70 -4.87
N LEU A 7 -12.78 -12.65 -4.91
CA LEU A 7 -11.62 -12.72 -4.00
C LEU A 7 -10.47 -11.77 -4.36
N ALA A 8 -10.65 -10.87 -5.32
CA ALA A 8 -9.62 -9.95 -5.77
C ALA A 8 -10.11 -8.50 -5.81
N GLU A 9 -10.85 -8.05 -4.78
CA GLU A 9 -10.94 -6.62 -4.50
C GLU A 9 -9.56 -6.15 -4.03
N PHE A 10 -8.68 -5.86 -5.00
CA PHE A 10 -7.32 -5.38 -4.83
C PHE A 10 -7.28 -4.14 -3.93
N ARG A 11 -7.11 -4.34 -2.63
CA ARG A 11 -6.98 -3.26 -1.66
C ARG A 11 -5.71 -2.48 -1.99
N ILE A 12 -5.90 -1.25 -2.43
CA ILE A 12 -4.79 -0.30 -2.63
C ILE A 12 -4.19 -0.02 -1.25
N ARG A 13 -2.88 -0.16 -1.11
CA ARG A 13 -2.14 0.16 0.13
C ARG A 13 -1.37 1.47 0.06
N GLY A 14 -1.25 2.04 -1.13
CA GLY A 14 -0.55 3.29 -1.36
C GLY A 14 -0.42 3.58 -2.83
N TRP A 15 0.46 4.52 -3.14
CA TRP A 15 0.69 5.02 -4.48
C TRP A 15 2.17 5.09 -4.78
N GLU A 16 2.54 4.74 -5.99
CA GLU A 16 3.88 4.95 -6.52
C GLU A 16 3.81 6.02 -7.61
N LEU A 17 4.71 7.00 -7.54
CA LEU A 17 4.84 8.07 -8.51
C LEU A 17 6.25 8.10 -9.07
N VAL A 18 6.37 8.36 -10.37
CA VAL A 18 7.64 8.77 -10.96
C VAL A 18 7.52 10.23 -11.35
N VAL A 19 8.44 11.04 -10.84
CA VAL A 19 8.41 12.50 -10.98
C VAL A 19 9.76 12.98 -11.51
N VAL A 20 9.74 14.03 -12.32
CA VAL A 20 10.93 14.68 -12.90
C VAL A 20 10.91 16.18 -12.60
N ASN A 21 12.06 16.84 -12.79
CA ASN A 21 12.24 18.25 -12.49
C ASN A 21 11.91 18.61 -11.03
N VAL A 22 12.18 17.68 -10.11
CA VAL A 22 11.92 17.89 -8.69
C VAL A 22 12.94 18.89 -8.13
N SER A 23 12.45 20.06 -7.74
CA SER A 23 13.29 21.08 -7.08
C SER A 23 13.65 20.65 -5.64
N PRO A 24 14.77 21.16 -5.07
CA PRO A 24 15.13 20.85 -3.68
C PRO A 24 14.01 21.19 -2.68
N SER A 25 13.29 22.28 -2.91
CA SER A 25 12.15 22.66 -2.05
C SER A 25 10.95 21.73 -2.18
N ALA A 26 10.70 21.16 -3.36
CA ALA A 26 9.67 20.13 -3.55
C ALA A 26 10.08 18.83 -2.84
N LEU A 27 11.38 18.49 -2.91
CA LEU A 27 11.94 17.33 -2.25
C LEU A 27 11.77 17.40 -0.72
N GLU A 28 12.06 18.55 -0.11
CA GLU A 28 11.84 18.74 1.34
C GLU A 28 10.37 18.62 1.74
N ARG A 29 9.43 19.01 0.86
CA ARG A 29 7.99 18.81 1.09
C ARG A 29 7.54 17.36 0.92
N LEU A 30 8.21 16.58 0.05
CA LEU A 30 7.93 15.16 -0.16
C LEU A 30 8.41 14.29 1.01
N ARG A 31 9.57 14.60 1.59
CA ARG A 31 10.19 13.82 2.68
C ARG A 31 9.26 13.43 3.83
N PRO A 32 8.41 14.32 4.39
CA PRO A 32 7.55 13.96 5.51
C PRO A 32 6.33 13.11 5.12
N ILE A 33 5.90 13.13 3.85
CA ILE A 33 4.69 12.44 3.38
C ILE A 33 4.98 11.14 2.62
N ALA A 34 6.17 11.03 2.04
CA ALA A 34 6.60 9.84 1.34
C ALA A 34 6.99 8.75 2.34
N THR A 35 6.45 7.55 2.14
CA THR A 35 6.94 6.35 2.84
C THR A 35 8.31 5.95 2.30
N ARG A 36 8.57 6.18 1.01
CA ARG A 36 9.86 5.97 0.39
C ARG A 36 10.13 6.98 -0.73
N LEU A 37 11.38 7.39 -0.83
CA LEU A 37 11.84 8.36 -1.81
C LEU A 37 13.17 7.89 -2.38
N THR A 38 13.19 7.55 -3.67
CA THR A 38 14.38 6.99 -4.34
C THR A 38 14.73 7.87 -5.53
N GLU A 39 15.93 8.43 -5.55
CA GLU A 39 16.43 9.16 -6.72
C GLU A 39 16.83 8.14 -7.81
N ILE A 40 16.26 8.30 -9.00
CA ILE A 40 16.60 7.49 -10.18
C ILE A 40 17.77 8.13 -10.93
N SER A 41 17.72 9.45 -11.06
CA SER A 41 18.73 10.31 -11.67
C SER A 41 18.51 11.73 -11.18
N SER A 42 19.47 12.64 -11.39
CA SER A 42 19.36 14.05 -10.95
C SER A 42 17.98 14.67 -11.27
N GLY A 43 17.25 15.05 -10.23
CA GLY A 43 15.93 15.68 -10.35
C GLY A 43 14.78 14.75 -10.74
N ARG A 44 15.01 13.43 -10.79
CA ARG A 44 14.03 12.39 -11.08
C ARG A 44 13.94 11.39 -9.94
N TYR A 45 12.74 11.19 -9.42
CA TYR A 45 12.50 10.38 -8.24
C TYR A 45 11.36 9.39 -8.47
N THR A 46 11.49 8.22 -7.85
CA THR A 46 10.36 7.37 -7.48
C THR A 46 9.92 7.75 -6.06
N VAL A 47 8.62 7.99 -5.89
CA VAL A 47 8.00 8.36 -4.62
C VAL A 47 6.94 7.32 -4.29
N GLU A 48 7.02 6.72 -3.11
CA GLU A 48 5.95 5.87 -2.57
C GLU A 48 5.19 6.65 -1.50
N LEU A 49 3.87 6.76 -1.65
CA LEU A 49 2.96 7.40 -0.72
C LEU A 49 2.11 6.34 0.01
N PRO A 50 1.81 6.56 1.30
CA PRO A 50 0.88 5.70 2.03
C PRO A 50 -0.57 5.91 1.56
N LEU A 51 -1.46 4.95 1.85
CA LEU A 51 -2.89 5.04 1.50
C LEU A 51 -3.59 6.30 2.04
N GLY A 52 -3.13 6.82 3.19
CA GLY A 52 -3.71 8.00 3.83
C GLY A 52 -3.41 9.33 3.11
N GLU A 53 -2.42 9.35 2.21
CA GLU A 53 -2.10 10.53 1.41
C GLU A 53 -2.87 10.52 0.10
N ALA A 54 -3.58 11.61 -0.17
CA ALA A 54 -4.33 11.80 -1.41
C ALA A 54 -3.34 12.10 -2.54
N PRO A 55 -3.18 11.21 -3.55
CA PRO A 55 -2.19 11.40 -4.60
C PRO A 55 -2.45 12.67 -5.40
N GLU A 56 -3.70 13.11 -5.56
CA GLU A 56 -4.09 14.34 -6.27
C GLU A 56 -3.52 15.59 -5.60
N ALA A 57 -3.49 15.63 -4.26
CA ALA A 57 -2.93 16.74 -3.50
C ALA A 57 -1.41 16.81 -3.70
N VAL A 58 -0.74 15.66 -3.67
CA VAL A 58 0.71 15.56 -3.91
C VAL A 58 1.06 15.95 -5.34
N VAL A 59 0.28 15.47 -6.32
CA VAL A 59 0.41 15.85 -7.74
C VAL A 59 0.29 17.37 -7.91
N THR A 60 -0.71 17.99 -7.27
CA THR A 60 -0.92 19.45 -7.33
C THR A 60 0.24 20.23 -6.71
N MET A 61 0.72 19.79 -5.53
CA MET A 61 1.87 20.38 -4.86
C MET A 61 3.13 20.31 -5.73
N LEU A 62 3.39 19.17 -6.34
CA LEU A 62 4.55 18.96 -7.21
C LEU A 62 4.47 19.78 -8.49
N ALA A 63 3.30 19.80 -9.14
CA ALA A 63 3.08 20.63 -10.32
C ALA A 63 3.26 22.13 -10.01
N GLY A 64 2.74 22.59 -8.87
CA GLY A 64 2.94 23.97 -8.39
C GLY A 64 4.40 24.31 -8.07
N ALA A 65 5.22 23.31 -7.77
CA ALA A 65 6.66 23.46 -7.54
C ALA A 65 7.52 23.24 -8.81
N GLY A 66 6.90 23.08 -9.98
CA GLY A 66 7.58 22.93 -11.27
C GLY A 66 8.00 21.50 -11.62
N ALA A 67 7.64 20.50 -10.82
CA ALA A 67 7.88 19.10 -11.14
C ALA A 67 6.84 18.58 -12.14
N SER A 68 7.19 17.53 -12.87
CA SER A 68 6.28 16.85 -13.80
C SER A 68 6.10 15.39 -13.40
N ILE A 69 4.86 14.91 -13.40
CA ILE A 69 4.53 13.52 -13.10
C ILE A 69 4.61 12.72 -14.39
N ILE A 70 5.42 11.66 -14.39
CA ILE A 70 5.57 10.73 -15.50
C ILE A 70 4.60 9.56 -15.35
N SER A 71 4.43 9.06 -14.12
CA SER A 71 3.50 7.98 -13.82
C SER A 71 2.94 8.08 -12.40
N LEU A 72 1.72 7.57 -12.22
CA LEU A 72 1.03 7.41 -10.94
C LEU A 72 0.35 6.03 -10.96
N ASN A 73 0.78 5.13 -10.08
CA ASN A 73 0.31 3.75 -10.04
C ASN A 73 -0.18 3.39 -8.63
N PRO A 74 -1.33 2.72 -8.48
CA PRO A 74 -1.74 2.19 -7.19
C PRO A 74 -0.88 0.98 -6.81
N VAL A 75 -0.35 0.99 -5.59
CA VAL A 75 0.34 -0.17 -5.00
C VAL A 75 -0.71 -1.11 -4.40
N ARG A 76 -0.70 -2.38 -4.82
CA ARG A 76 -1.66 -3.41 -4.42
C ARG A 76 -0.93 -4.56 -3.74
N ASP A 77 -1.61 -5.20 -2.79
CA ASP A 77 -1.14 -6.49 -2.28
C ASP A 77 -1.10 -7.54 -3.37
N THR A 78 -0.14 -8.46 -3.24
CA THR A 78 -0.13 -9.66 -4.04
C THR A 78 -1.17 -10.64 -3.52
N LEU A 79 -1.61 -11.58 -4.37
CA LEU A 79 -2.51 -12.66 -3.94
C LEU A 79 -1.90 -13.52 -2.83
N GLU A 80 -0.57 -13.59 -2.76
CA GLU A 80 0.17 -14.36 -1.75
C GLU A 80 0.08 -13.70 -0.37
N ASP A 81 0.22 -12.37 -0.29
CA ASP A 81 0.03 -11.62 0.97
C ASP A 81 -1.37 -11.82 1.54
N PHE A 82 -2.38 -11.77 0.67
CA PHE A 82 -3.76 -12.03 1.06
C PHE A 82 -3.96 -13.46 1.56
N PHE A 83 -3.39 -14.45 0.86
CA PHE A 83 -3.50 -15.86 1.22
C PHE A 83 -2.87 -16.16 2.59
N VAL A 84 -1.69 -15.60 2.87
CA VAL A 84 -1.01 -15.73 4.16
C VAL A 84 -1.86 -15.11 5.28
N GLN A 85 -2.47 -13.94 5.07
CA GLN A 85 -3.37 -13.32 6.07
C GLN A 85 -4.61 -14.18 6.35
N GLN A 86 -5.24 -14.75 5.32
CA GLN A 86 -6.42 -15.60 5.49
C GLN A 86 -6.10 -16.90 6.23
N ILE A 87 -4.94 -17.52 5.96
CA ILE A 87 -4.48 -18.71 6.71
C ILE A 87 -4.19 -18.36 8.17
N ALA A 88 -3.54 -17.23 8.43
CA ALA A 88 -3.26 -16.78 9.80
C ALA A 88 -4.56 -16.53 10.59
N ALA A 89 -5.57 -15.91 9.96
CA ALA A 89 -6.88 -15.67 10.56
C ALA A 89 -7.66 -16.97 10.82
N ALA A 90 -7.67 -17.91 9.87
CA ALA A 90 -8.33 -19.21 10.04
C ALA A 90 -7.64 -20.10 11.09
N GLY A 91 -6.31 -20.06 11.17
CA GLY A 91 -5.54 -20.80 12.17
C GLY A 91 -5.70 -20.28 13.59
N ALA A 92 -6.06 -19.00 13.78
CA ALA A 92 -6.37 -18.43 15.09
C ALA A 92 -7.71 -18.92 15.65
N GLY A 93 -8.72 -19.14 14.78
CA GLY A 93 -10.01 -19.72 15.18
C GLY A 93 -9.91 -21.19 15.54
N ALA A 94 -9.10 -21.97 14.83
CA ALA A 94 -8.95 -23.42 15.04
C ALA A 94 -8.35 -23.80 16.42
N ARG A 95 -7.68 -22.88 17.12
CA ARG A 95 -7.16 -23.11 18.48
C ARG A 95 -8.17 -22.82 19.59
N ALA A 96 -9.24 -22.09 19.30
CA ALA A 96 -10.26 -21.74 20.30
C ALA A 96 -11.27 -22.90 20.52
N ASP A 97 -11.52 -23.72 19.51
CA ASP A 97 -12.53 -24.79 19.55
C ASP A 97 -12.05 -26.10 20.22
N VAL A 98 -10.77 -26.24 20.55
CA VAL A 98 -10.22 -27.50 21.10
C VAL A 98 -10.24 -27.56 22.63
N VAL A 99 -10.58 -26.48 23.34
CA VAL A 99 -10.51 -26.42 24.82
C VAL A 99 -11.89 -26.56 25.51
N GLY A 100 -12.93 -26.94 24.77
CA GLY A 100 -14.32 -26.87 25.25
C GLY A 100 -15.15 -28.15 25.17
N ASP A 101 -14.57 -29.36 25.14
CA ASP A 101 -15.36 -30.58 25.30
C ASP A 101 -14.52 -31.69 25.94
N GLY A 102 -14.74 -31.93 27.23
CA GLY A 102 -13.99 -32.92 28.00
C GLY A 102 -14.22 -32.79 29.49
N ASP A 103 -15.41 -33.13 29.96
CA ASP A 103 -15.61 -34.27 30.87
C ASP A 103 -17.05 -34.27 31.43
N ALA A 104 -17.80 -35.29 31.03
CA ALA A 104 -19.05 -35.67 31.64
C ALA A 104 -18.82 -36.96 32.43
N GLY A 105 -19.08 -36.91 33.74
CA GLY A 105 -19.48 -38.10 34.49
C GLY A 105 -18.65 -38.45 35.73
N ARG A 106 -19.14 -38.04 36.90
CA ARG A 106 -19.66 -38.98 37.91
C ARG A 106 -20.46 -38.26 38.99
#